data_AF-A0A9N7MQB6-F1
#
_entry.id   AF-A0A9N7MQB6-F1
#
_cell.length_a   1.000
_cell.length_b   1.000
_cell.length_c   1.000
_cell.angle_alpha   90.00
_cell.angle_beta   90.00
_cell.angle_gamma   90.00
#
_symmetry.space_group_name_H-M   'P 1'
#
loop_
_entity.id
_entity.type
_entity.pdbx_description
1 polymer ?
#
loop_
_entity_poly.entity_id
_entity_poly.type
_entity_poly.pdbx_seq_one_letter_code
_entity_poly.pdbx_strand_id
1 'polypeptide(L)'
;MEEVSEGSYIASGKECDCRKPCVVRTSWTYENPGRRFYSCNYKKGGGCNFFCWVDGPMCTRSRQLIPGLLCKSNELHQILQEIQEENDKLKEENKNLAAEMKRLKISMRTKSKSTMWLFFVASAIILYQYLNNKDCGAQGSFKMIA
;
A
#
# COMPACT_ATOMS: atom_id res chain seq x y z
N MET A 1 -24.02 -2.34 -17.00
CA MET A 1 -23.22 -3.04 -18.02
C MET A 1 -22.94 -4.42 -17.48
N GLU A 2 -23.46 -5.47 -18.12
CA GLU A 2 -23.01 -6.83 -17.84
C GLU A 2 -22.43 -7.33 -19.17
N GLU A 3 -21.11 -7.15 -19.24
CA GLU A 3 -20.22 -7.76 -20.23
C GLU A 3 -20.47 -9.28 -20.28
N VAL A 4 -20.19 -9.87 -21.43
CA VAL A 4 -20.20 -11.32 -21.60
C VAL A 4 -19.26 -11.91 -20.55
N SER A 5 -19.82 -12.55 -19.52
CA SER A 5 -19.03 -13.07 -18.41
C SER A 5 -18.01 -14.11 -18.90
N GLU A 6 -16.78 -14.00 -18.41
CA GLU A 6 -15.76 -15.04 -18.51
C GLU A 6 -16.38 -16.38 -18.11
N GLY A 7 -16.38 -17.35 -19.03
CA GLY A 7 -16.94 -18.69 -18.82
C GLY A 7 -18.19 -19.03 -19.64
N SER A 8 -18.69 -18.13 -20.50
CA SER A 8 -19.71 -18.52 -21.47
C SER A 8 -19.13 -19.28 -22.66
N TYR A 9 -19.73 -20.42 -23.02
CA TYR A 9 -19.33 -21.22 -24.18
C TYR A 9 -20.55 -21.66 -24.98
N ILE A 10 -20.34 -21.92 -26.27
CA ILE A 10 -21.40 -22.40 -27.17
C ILE A 10 -21.78 -23.83 -26.79
N ALA A 11 -23.06 -24.05 -26.52
CA ALA A 11 -23.59 -25.37 -26.21
C ALA A 11 -23.74 -26.18 -27.49
N SER A 12 -22.90 -27.20 -27.68
CA SER A 12 -23.10 -28.16 -28.75
C SER A 12 -24.41 -28.95 -28.52
N GLY A 13 -25.32 -28.94 -29.49
CA GLY A 13 -26.55 -29.73 -29.45
C GLY A 13 -27.73 -29.13 -28.67
N LYS A 14 -27.68 -27.85 -28.27
CA LYS A 14 -28.86 -27.12 -27.76
C LYS A 14 -29.13 -25.89 -28.59
N GLU A 15 -30.34 -25.80 -29.14
CA GLU A 15 -30.81 -24.69 -29.95
C GLU A 15 -31.86 -23.87 -29.21
N CYS A 16 -31.89 -22.57 -29.49
CA CYS A 16 -32.95 -21.68 -29.03
C CYS A 16 -34.09 -21.61 -30.06
N ASP A 17 -35.15 -20.85 -29.76
CA ASP A 17 -36.32 -20.70 -30.66
C ASP A 17 -35.96 -20.06 -32.02
N CYS A 18 -34.80 -19.41 -32.12
CA CYS A 18 -34.25 -18.90 -33.38
C CYS A 18 -33.56 -19.98 -34.25
N ARG A 19 -33.56 -21.25 -33.82
CA ARG A 19 -32.80 -22.37 -34.44
C ARG A 19 -31.30 -22.08 -34.57
N LYS A 20 -30.76 -21.38 -33.56
CA LYS A 20 -29.33 -21.09 -33.43
C LYS A 20 -28.80 -21.75 -32.17
N PRO A 21 -27.51 -22.17 -32.14
CA PRO A 21 -26.89 -22.72 -30.95
C PRO A 21 -27.03 -21.77 -29.75
N CYS A 22 -27.38 -22.36 -28.60
CA CYS A 22 -27.43 -21.65 -27.32
C CYS A 22 -26.03 -21.39 -26.77
N VAL A 23 -25.93 -20.41 -25.90
CA VAL A 23 -24.76 -20.20 -25.04
C VAL A 23 -25.06 -20.65 -23.62
N VAL A 24 -24.10 -21.27 -22.96
CA VAL A 24 -24.14 -21.53 -21.53
C VAL A 24 -23.70 -20.27 -20.79
N ARG A 25 -24.50 -19.83 -19.83
CA ARG A 25 -24.18 -18.70 -18.94
C ARG A 25 -24.33 -19.15 -17.49
N THR A 26 -23.63 -18.47 -16.59
CA THR A 26 -23.72 -18.71 -15.14
C THR A 26 -24.58 -17.65 -14.50
N SER A 27 -25.52 -18.07 -13.65
CA SER A 27 -26.31 -17.15 -12.83
C SER A 27 -25.50 -16.73 -11.61
N TRP A 28 -25.47 -15.43 -11.35
CA TRP A 28 -24.85 -14.84 -10.16
C TRP A 28 -25.90 -14.18 -9.24
N THR A 29 -27.17 -14.57 -9.41
CA THR A 29 -28.24 -14.09 -8.52
C THR A 29 -28.12 -14.72 -7.16
N TYR A 30 -28.68 -14.07 -6.13
CA TYR A 30 -28.70 -14.59 -4.76
C TYR A 30 -29.32 -15.99 -4.66
N GLU A 31 -30.37 -16.28 -5.43
CA GLU A 31 -31.09 -17.56 -5.37
C GLU A 31 -30.40 -18.69 -6.16
N ASN A 32 -29.63 -18.34 -7.19
CA ASN A 32 -29.00 -19.30 -8.09
C ASN A 32 -27.49 -19.04 -8.30
N PRO A 33 -26.70 -18.73 -7.25
CA PRO A 33 -25.28 -18.45 -7.42
C PRO A 33 -24.55 -19.64 -8.06
N GLY A 34 -23.80 -19.36 -9.12
CA GLY A 34 -22.99 -20.35 -9.82
C GLY A 34 -23.77 -21.33 -10.72
N ARG A 35 -25.10 -21.27 -10.78
CA ARG A 35 -25.91 -22.24 -11.53
C ARG A 35 -25.94 -21.90 -13.02
N ARG A 36 -25.66 -22.88 -13.89
CA ARG A 36 -25.57 -22.64 -15.34
C ARG A 36 -26.90 -22.81 -16.05
N PHE A 37 -27.14 -21.98 -17.06
CA PHE A 37 -28.32 -22.01 -17.93
C PHE A 37 -27.95 -21.80 -19.41
N TYR A 38 -28.69 -22.46 -20.30
CA TYR A 38 -28.73 -22.16 -21.72
C TYR A 38 -29.55 -20.91 -21.98
N SER A 39 -29.08 -20.06 -22.88
CA SER A 39 -29.83 -18.92 -23.35
C SER A 39 -29.50 -18.56 -24.79
N CYS A 40 -30.39 -17.83 -25.45
CA CYS A 40 -30.12 -17.29 -26.79
C CYS A 40 -28.86 -16.42 -26.75
N ASN A 41 -27.98 -16.61 -27.73
CA ASN A 41 -26.78 -15.78 -27.87
C ASN A 41 -27.16 -14.32 -28.11
N TYR A 42 -28.18 -14.08 -28.96
CA TYR A 42 -28.63 -12.76 -29.38
C TYR A 42 -29.69 -12.12 -28.47
N LYS A 43 -29.86 -12.59 -27.22
CA LYS A 43 -30.92 -12.13 -26.31
C LYS A 43 -31.00 -10.60 -26.15
N LYS A 44 -29.86 -9.89 -26.13
CA LYS A 44 -29.80 -8.41 -26.03
C LYS A 44 -29.96 -7.67 -27.37
N GLY A 45 -29.91 -8.38 -28.50
CA GLY A 45 -29.91 -7.82 -29.86
C GLY A 45 -31.09 -8.27 -30.72
N GLY A 46 -32.26 -8.51 -30.10
CA GLY A 46 -33.47 -8.94 -30.81
C GLY A 46 -33.63 -10.45 -30.98
N GLY A 47 -32.81 -11.27 -30.31
CA GLY A 47 -32.99 -12.72 -30.23
C GLY A 47 -34.16 -13.13 -29.33
N CYS A 48 -34.45 -14.44 -29.28
CA CYS A 48 -35.53 -14.98 -28.45
C CYS A 48 -35.19 -15.03 -26.95
N ASN A 49 -36.22 -15.23 -26.13
CA ASN A 49 -36.12 -15.34 -24.68
C ASN A 49 -35.86 -16.77 -24.17
N PHE A 50 -35.42 -17.68 -25.05
CA PHE A 50 -35.10 -19.05 -24.68
C PHE A 50 -34.23 -19.11 -23.42
N PHE A 51 -34.65 -19.94 -22.47
CA PHE A 51 -34.01 -20.16 -21.19
C PHE A 51 -34.20 -21.61 -20.75
N CYS A 52 -33.13 -22.28 -20.37
CA CYS A 52 -33.20 -23.63 -19.81
C CYS A 52 -32.04 -23.88 -18.86
N TRP A 53 -32.28 -24.45 -17.68
CA TRP A 53 -31.20 -24.77 -16.74
C TRP A 53 -30.34 -25.92 -17.27
N VAL A 54 -29.02 -25.78 -17.18
CA VAL A 54 -28.06 -26.87 -17.44
C VAL A 54 -27.96 -27.75 -16.19
N ASP A 55 -27.77 -27.10 -15.04
CA ASP A 55 -27.62 -27.79 -13.76
C ASP A 55 -28.98 -27.99 -13.08
N GLY A 56 -29.13 -29.08 -12.34
CA GLY A 56 -30.30 -29.32 -11.49
C GLY A 56 -30.50 -28.23 -10.42
N PRO A 57 -31.66 -28.21 -9.74
CA PRO A 57 -31.89 -27.26 -8.66
C PRO A 57 -30.85 -27.43 -7.55
N MET A 58 -30.39 -26.31 -7.00
CA MET A 58 -29.49 -26.36 -5.86
C MET A 58 -30.21 -26.87 -4.60
N CYS A 59 -29.50 -27.60 -3.75
CA CYS A 59 -30.07 -28.02 -2.48
C CYS A 59 -30.38 -26.80 -1.59
N THR A 60 -31.39 -26.94 -0.73
CA THR A 60 -31.86 -25.84 0.14
C THR A 60 -30.74 -25.29 1.03
N ARG A 61 -29.88 -26.17 1.56
CA ARG A 61 -28.74 -25.76 2.37
C ARG A 61 -27.78 -24.86 1.60
N SER A 62 -27.42 -25.22 0.37
CA SER A 62 -26.51 -24.41 -0.46
C SER A 62 -27.11 -23.05 -0.80
N ARG A 63 -28.42 -22.98 -1.12
CA ARG A 63 -29.11 -21.71 -1.39
C ARG A 63 -29.11 -20.75 -0.19
N GLN A 64 -29.13 -21.28 1.03
CA GLN A 64 -29.07 -20.48 2.26
C GLN A 64 -27.64 -20.04 2.60
N LEU A 65 -26.65 -20.90 2.36
CA LEU A 65 -25.27 -20.64 2.81
C LEU A 65 -24.42 -19.87 1.80
N ILE A 66 -24.45 -20.26 0.52
CA ILE A 66 -23.54 -19.73 -0.51
C ILE A 66 -23.61 -18.19 -0.60
N PRO A 67 -24.79 -17.55 -0.61
CA PRO A 67 -24.83 -16.09 -0.71
C PRO A 67 -24.19 -15.38 0.49
N GLY A 68 -24.39 -15.92 1.70
CA GLY A 68 -23.76 -15.39 2.92
C GLY A 68 -22.23 -15.53 2.87
N LEU A 69 -21.74 -16.68 2.38
CA LEU A 69 -20.31 -16.91 2.20
C LEU A 69 -19.70 -15.99 1.14
N LEU A 70 -20.38 -15.75 0.02
CA LEU A 70 -19.93 -14.82 -1.02
C LEU A 70 -19.88 -13.38 -0.50
N CYS A 71 -20.92 -12.95 0.23
CA CYS A 71 -20.94 -11.63 0.87
C CYS A 71 -19.74 -11.47 1.82
N LYS A 72 -19.50 -12.47 2.68
CA LYS A 72 -18.38 -12.42 3.61
C LYS A 72 -17.02 -12.45 2.90
N SER A 73 -16.90 -13.22 1.82
CA SER A 73 -15.69 -13.25 0.99
C SER A 73 -15.39 -11.87 0.39
N ASN A 74 -16.42 -11.19 -0.13
CA ASN A 74 -16.26 -9.86 -0.72
C ASN A 74 -15.90 -8.81 0.36
N GLU A 75 -16.56 -8.87 1.52
CA GLU A 75 -16.26 -8.01 2.67
C GLU A 75 -14.81 -8.20 3.13
N LEU A 76 -14.36 -9.45 3.27
CA LEU A 76 -12.98 -9.75 3.66
C LEU A 76 -11.98 -9.25 2.62
N HIS A 77 -12.26 -9.40 1.32
CA HIS A 77 -11.40 -8.87 0.27
C HIS A 77 -11.31 -7.34 0.33
N GLN A 78 -12.42 -6.64 0.59
CA GLN A 78 -12.41 -5.18 0.74
C GLN A 78 -11.56 -4.76 1.95
N ILE A 79 -11.75 -5.40 3.11
CA ILE A 79 -10.96 -5.12 4.32
C ILE A 79 -9.47 -5.35 4.07
N LEU A 80 -9.10 -6.43 3.37
CA LEU A 80 -7.69 -6.70 3.04
C LEU A 80 -7.09 -5.62 2.14
N GLN A 81 -7.85 -5.09 1.18
CA GLN A 81 -7.42 -3.98 0.34
C GLN A 81 -7.19 -2.71 1.17
N GLU A 82 -8.13 -2.36 2.05
CA GLU A 82 -8.03 -1.19 2.93
C GLU A 82 -6.80 -1.29 3.86
N ILE A 83 -6.60 -2.45 4.50
CA ILE A 83 -5.44 -2.71 5.37
C ILE A 83 -4.13 -2.61 4.57
N GLN A 84 -4.11 -3.08 3.32
CA GLN A 84 -2.92 -3.02 2.48
C GLN A 84 -2.56 -1.57 2.15
N GLU A 85 -3.54 -0.74 1.78
CA GLU A 85 -3.33 0.67 1.50
C GLU A 85 -2.81 1.44 2.71
N GLU A 86 -3.35 1.18 3.90
CA GLU A 86 -2.90 1.81 5.14
C GLU A 86 -1.46 1.40 5.48
N ASN A 87 -1.12 0.12 5.34
CA ASN A 87 0.25 -0.37 5.54
C ASN A 87 1.25 0.29 4.59
N ASP A 88 0.87 0.50 3.33
CA ASP A 88 1.75 1.14 2.36
C ASP A 88 1.99 2.63 2.69
N LYS A 89 0.96 3.33 3.17
CA LYS A 89 1.09 4.71 3.68
C LYS A 89 2.02 4.76 4.91
N LEU A 90 1.74 3.92 5.91
CA LEU A 90 2.55 3.85 7.14
C LEU A 90 4.00 3.48 6.84
N LYS A 91 4.25 2.61 5.87
CA LYS A 91 5.60 2.24 5.44
C LYS A 91 6.34 3.43 4.83
N GLU A 92 5.66 4.28 4.08
CA GLU A 92 6.25 5.48 3.51
C GLU A 92 6.53 6.55 4.57
N GLU A 93 5.59 6.78 5.49
CA GLU A 93 5.79 7.66 6.65
C GLU A 93 6.96 7.19 7.51
N ASN A 94 7.07 5.89 7.79
CA ASN A 94 8.19 5.32 8.54
C ASN A 94 9.54 5.55 7.85
N LYS A 95 9.62 5.45 6.52
CA LYS A 95 10.85 5.77 5.77
C LYS A 95 11.18 7.26 5.87
N ASN A 96 10.20 8.13 5.75
CA ASN A 96 10.39 9.58 5.83
C ASN A 96 10.88 10.00 7.23
N LEU A 97 10.23 9.48 8.28
CA LEU A 97 10.67 9.67 9.66
C LEU A 97 12.07 9.11 9.88
N ALA A 98 12.40 7.93 9.34
CA ALA A 98 13.75 7.39 9.43
C ALA A 98 14.80 8.28 8.72
N ALA A 99 14.46 8.86 7.57
CA ALA A 99 15.32 9.80 6.86
C ALA A 99 15.50 11.11 7.64
N GLU A 100 14.44 11.64 8.22
CA GLU A 100 14.47 12.84 9.07
C GLU A 100 15.32 12.61 10.32
N MET A 101 15.09 11.51 11.03
CA MET A 101 15.89 11.11 12.19
C MET A 101 17.38 11.00 11.84
N LYS A 102 17.72 10.48 10.66
CA LYS A 102 19.10 10.42 10.18
C LYS A 102 19.68 11.82 9.94
N ARG A 103 18.92 12.74 9.34
CA ARG A 103 19.34 14.15 9.12
C ARG A 103 19.54 14.88 10.44
N LEU A 104 18.60 14.76 11.38
CA LEU A 104 18.71 15.35 12.71
C LEU A 104 19.94 14.81 13.46
N LYS A 105 20.19 13.50 13.40
CA LYS A 105 21.39 12.89 14.00
C LYS A 105 22.69 13.45 13.42
N ILE A 106 22.75 13.68 12.11
CA ILE A 106 23.90 14.31 11.46
C ILE A 106 24.05 15.76 11.95
N SER A 107 22.98 16.55 11.96
CA SER A 107 22.96 17.94 12.45
C SER A 107 23.41 18.05 13.91
N MET A 108 22.96 17.15 14.77
CA MET A 108 23.42 17.10 16.17
C MET A 108 24.92 16.79 16.26
N ARG A 109 25.42 15.82 15.47
CA ARG A 109 26.85 15.48 15.46
C ARG A 109 27.72 16.63 14.94
N THR A 110 27.28 17.36 13.92
CA THR A 110 28.02 18.50 13.39
C THR A 110 28.03 19.66 14.38
N LYS A 111 26.87 20.03 14.96
CA LYS A 111 26.80 21.04 16.02
C LYS A 111 27.72 20.69 17.20
N SER A 112 27.68 19.44 17.67
CA SER A 112 28.54 18.96 18.76
C SER A 112 30.04 19.06 18.42
N LYS A 113 30.44 18.74 17.19
CA LYS A 113 31.84 18.90 16.75
C LYS A 113 32.24 20.37 16.65
N SER A 114 31.38 21.22 16.07
CA SER A 114 31.64 22.65 15.94
C SER A 114 31.77 23.32 17.30
N THR A 115 30.88 23.01 18.26
CA THR A 115 31.01 23.53 19.62
C THR A 115 32.30 23.08 20.28
N MET A 116 32.65 21.78 20.18
CA MET A 116 33.91 21.25 20.69
C MET A 116 35.13 21.95 20.08
N TRP A 117 35.11 22.21 18.77
CA TRP A 117 36.19 22.90 18.07
C TRP A 117 36.32 24.37 18.51
N LEU A 118 35.20 25.08 18.70
CA LEU A 118 35.22 26.45 19.24
C LEU A 118 35.83 26.50 20.64
N PHE A 119 35.51 25.55 21.52
CA PHE A 119 36.13 25.44 22.84
C PHE A 119 37.64 25.18 22.75
N PHE A 120 38.07 24.33 21.82
CA PHE A 120 39.50 24.06 21.58
C PHE A 120 40.24 25.32 21.11
N VAL A 121 39.69 26.05 20.13
CA VAL A 121 40.29 27.28 19.60
C VAL A 121 40.35 28.37 20.67
N ALA A 122 39.27 28.60 21.41
CA ALA A 122 39.25 29.57 22.51
C ALA A 122 40.32 29.25 23.57
N SER A 123 40.44 27.97 23.94
CA SER A 123 41.44 27.51 24.91
C SER A 123 42.87 27.74 24.42
N ALA A 124 43.15 27.46 23.14
CA ALA A 124 44.46 27.69 22.53
C ALA A 124 44.83 29.19 22.49
N ILE A 125 43.86 30.05 22.17
CA ILE A 125 44.05 31.51 22.18
C ILE A 125 44.40 32.00 23.59
N ILE A 126 43.65 31.56 24.61
CA ILE A 126 43.90 31.90 26.01
C ILE A 126 45.31 31.46 26.42
N LEU A 127 45.72 30.23 26.05
CA LEU A 127 47.05 29.72 26.36
C LEU A 127 48.16 30.54 25.67
N TYR A 128 48.00 30.87 24.39
CA TYR A 128 48.95 31.68 23.64
C TYR A 128 49.13 33.07 24.26
N GLN A 129 48.03 33.73 24.59
CA GLN A 129 48.05 35.03 25.28
C GLN A 129 48.77 34.93 26.64
N TYR A 130 48.50 33.88 27.42
CA TYR A 130 49.15 33.64 28.70
C TYR A 130 50.67 33.46 28.59
N LEU A 131 51.12 32.67 27.60
CA LEU A 131 52.55 32.42 27.39
C LEU A 131 53.29 33.70 26.99
N ASN A 132 52.77 34.46 26.02
CA ASN A 132 53.43 35.70 25.57
C ASN A 132 53.41 36.82 26.62
N ASN A 133 52.36 36.90 27.44
CA ASN A 133 52.31 37.87 28.53
C ASN A 133 53.27 37.51 29.68
N LYS A 134 53.61 36.23 29.86
CA LYS A 134 54.64 35.79 30.81
C LYS A 134 56.04 36.27 30.42
N ASP A 135 56.34 36.34 29.12
CA ASP A 135 57.64 36.79 28.63
C ASP A 135 57.86 38.30 28.87
N CYS A 136 56.80 39.12 28.89
CA CYS A 136 56.87 40.53 29.27
C CYS A 136 57.07 40.75 30.79
N GLY A 137 56.71 39.78 31.64
CA GLY A 137 56.93 39.85 33.09
C GLY A 137 58.39 39.62 33.53
N ALA A 138 59.25 39.15 32.62
CA ALA A 138 60.67 38.88 32.90
C ALA A 138 61.63 40.02 32.49
N GLN A 139 61.14 41.07 31.82
CA GLN A 139 61.97 42.20 31.35
C GLN A 139 61.81 43.49 32.19
N GLY A 140 61.06 43.45 33.30
CA GLY A 140 60.70 44.63 34.09
C GLY A 140 61.39 44.76 35.46
N SER A 141 62.64 44.32 35.62
CA SER A 141 63.45 44.68 36.79
C SER A 141 64.90 44.33 36.54
N PHE A 142 65.73 45.30 36.15
CA PHE A 142 67.11 45.40 36.64
C PHE A 142 67.72 46.76 36.24
N LYS A 143 68.18 47.48 37.26
CA LYS A 143 69.12 48.63 37.29
C LYS A 143 68.62 50.01 36.87
N MET A 144 68.32 50.83 37.89
CA MET A 144 68.90 52.18 38.07
C MET A 144 68.97 52.47 39.59
N ILE A 145 70.07 52.09 40.23
CA ILE A 145 70.51 52.66 41.52
C ILE A 145 72.04 52.86 41.43
N ALA A 146 72.46 54.05 41.90
CA ALA A 146 73.79 54.63 42.02
C ALA A 146 74.24 55.50 40.84
#